data_AF-K1ZST0-F1
#
_entry.id   AF-K1ZST0-F1
#
_cell.length_a   1.000
_cell.length_b   1.000
_cell.length_c   1.000
_cell.angle_alpha   90.00
_cell.angle_beta   90.00
_cell.angle_gamma   90.00
#
_symmetry.space_group_name_H-M   'P 1'
#
loop_
_entity.id
_entity.type
_entity.pdbx_description
1 polymer ?
#
loop_
_entity_poly.entity_id
_entity_poly.type
_entity_poly.pdbx_seq_one_letter_code
_entity_poly.pdbx_strand_id
1 'polypeptide(L)'
;MSRMKALLAFTLSLSIMAVLPGCAPMDSGGSQPKDVIPAGYTYHPKPRPEIVSPEAAKKDLATLLTSSKNPGIKYYGQPGLNTTANEDALKAFIQGKSGPITFWYNAQNELLFMAFSGSSALDDRIEVHPRILFFYADLLDQPIVVEKTTEWPAWGRHVVGKSLEGLVRPYKIHFPGLISFVFQDLPEAQRFADDLFVIQQALQKKHDERLALFQAKAAQYRGMKVKPPVSEEQRKYIVQANALNQQRDYAGAIDVYSKAMDVDPVSYPEAYFNMALLSAQMQRFKPAIAYMKQYLLLAPDAKDARGGQDKIYEWELMAPKK
;
A
#
# COMPACT_ATOMS: atom_id res chain seq x y z
N MET A 1 7.67 -77.82 -23.68
CA MET A 1 6.25 -77.84 -23.28
C MET A 1 5.58 -76.63 -23.93
N SER A 2 5.03 -76.75 -25.14
CA SER A 2 3.59 -77.00 -25.45
C SER A 2 2.68 -75.80 -25.11
N ARG A 3 1.78 -75.27 -25.94
CA ARG A 3 1.37 -75.41 -27.35
C ARG A 3 0.46 -74.21 -27.66
N MET A 4 0.33 -73.88 -28.94
CA MET A 4 -0.70 -73.01 -29.54
C MET A 4 -2.15 -73.39 -29.19
N LYS A 5 -3.05 -72.39 -29.36
CA LYS A 5 -4.42 -72.37 -29.97
C LYS A 5 -5.38 -71.54 -29.08
N ALA A 6 -6.30 -70.70 -29.58
CA ALA A 6 -7.11 -70.80 -30.79
C ALA A 6 -7.62 -69.43 -31.34
N LEU A 7 -7.99 -69.45 -32.63
CA LEU A 7 -8.74 -68.47 -33.41
C LEU A 7 -10.23 -68.39 -33.01
N LEU A 8 -10.90 -67.29 -33.38
CA LEU A 8 -12.19 -67.14 -34.12
C LEU A 8 -12.76 -65.74 -33.82
N ALA A 9 -13.43 -64.97 -34.67
CA ALA A 9 -13.74 -65.01 -36.10
C ALA A 9 -14.22 -63.58 -36.49
N PHE A 10 -14.01 -63.22 -37.75
CA PHE A 10 -14.44 -61.97 -38.38
C PHE A 10 -15.93 -62.08 -38.75
N THR A 11 -16.76 -61.09 -38.39
CA THR A 11 -18.01 -60.80 -39.11
C THR A 11 -18.16 -59.30 -39.29
N LEU A 12 -17.99 -58.88 -40.54
CA LEU A 12 -18.26 -57.56 -41.06
C LEU A 12 -19.76 -57.48 -41.38
N SER A 13 -20.51 -56.64 -40.66
CA SER A 13 -21.87 -56.26 -41.04
C SER A 13 -21.94 -54.76 -41.25
N LEU A 14 -21.91 -54.37 -42.52
CA LEU A 14 -22.20 -53.05 -43.03
C LEU A 14 -23.70 -52.79 -42.85
N SER A 15 -24.07 -51.78 -42.08
CA SER A 15 -25.46 -51.31 -41.97
C SER A 15 -25.48 -49.81 -42.11
N ILE A 16 -25.81 -49.37 -43.32
CA ILE A 16 -26.21 -48.02 -43.66
C ILE A 16 -27.60 -47.80 -43.07
N MET A 17 -27.76 -46.85 -42.14
CA MET A 17 -29.07 -46.29 -41.82
C MET A 17 -29.01 -44.77 -41.67
N ALA A 18 -29.63 -44.14 -42.66
CA ALA A 18 -30.49 -42.97 -42.62
C ALA A 18 -30.24 -41.89 -41.54
N VAL A 19 -29.73 -40.75 -42.03
CA VAL A 19 -29.83 -39.45 -41.38
C VAL A 19 -31.23 -38.88 -41.60
N LEU A 20 -31.96 -38.58 -40.52
CA LEU A 20 -32.93 -37.48 -40.42
C LEU A 20 -33.00 -36.98 -38.96
N PRO A 21 -33.37 -35.71 -38.72
CA PRO A 21 -32.77 -34.86 -37.68
C PRO A 21 -33.57 -34.89 -36.37
N GLY A 22 -32.87 -34.78 -35.25
CA GLY A 22 -33.53 -34.66 -33.95
C GLY A 22 -32.56 -34.43 -32.80
N CYS A 23 -32.73 -33.29 -32.13
CA CYS A 23 -32.06 -32.84 -30.91
C CYS A 23 -30.62 -32.34 -31.08
N ALA A 24 -30.52 -31.05 -31.46
CA ALA A 24 -29.38 -30.23 -31.11
C ALA A 24 -29.13 -30.30 -29.58
N PRO A 25 -27.88 -30.38 -29.11
CA PRO A 25 -27.60 -30.03 -27.73
C PRO A 25 -28.01 -28.57 -27.54
N MET A 26 -28.82 -28.29 -26.53
CA MET A 26 -29.08 -26.92 -26.11
C MET A 26 -27.73 -26.26 -25.84
N ASP A 27 -27.39 -25.31 -26.71
CA ASP A 27 -26.40 -24.29 -26.43
C ASP A 27 -26.82 -23.62 -25.12
N SER A 28 -26.12 -23.97 -24.04
CA SER A 28 -26.10 -23.14 -22.84
C SER A 28 -25.29 -21.89 -23.20
N GLY A 29 -25.96 -20.97 -23.89
CA GLY A 29 -25.50 -19.62 -24.15
C GLY A 29 -25.29 -18.89 -22.83
N GLY A 30 -24.09 -19.03 -22.29
CA GLY A 30 -23.51 -18.16 -21.29
C GLY A 30 -22.20 -17.65 -21.87
N SER A 31 -22.26 -16.53 -22.59
CA SER A 31 -21.07 -15.77 -22.98
C SER A 31 -20.42 -15.21 -21.71
N GLN A 32 -19.66 -16.02 -20.99
CA GLN A 32 -18.67 -15.47 -20.08
C GLN A 32 -17.57 -14.87 -20.96
N PRO A 33 -17.23 -13.57 -20.80
CA PRO A 33 -15.92 -13.11 -21.22
C PRO A 33 -14.93 -13.97 -20.46
N LYS A 34 -14.24 -14.87 -21.18
CA LYS A 34 -13.11 -15.60 -20.61
C LYS A 34 -12.02 -14.58 -20.40
N ASP A 35 -12.00 -13.97 -19.22
CA ASP A 35 -10.83 -13.24 -18.79
C ASP A 35 -9.65 -14.22 -18.77
N VAL A 36 -8.80 -14.11 -19.79
CA VAL A 36 -7.68 -15.02 -20.09
C VAL A 36 -6.60 -14.95 -19.01
N ILE A 37 -6.66 -13.93 -18.14
CA ILE A 37 -5.64 -13.71 -17.12
C ILE A 37 -5.82 -14.73 -15.98
N PRO A 38 -4.78 -15.50 -15.64
CA PRO A 38 -4.89 -16.50 -14.60
C PRO A 38 -5.00 -15.86 -13.21
N ALA A 39 -5.65 -16.56 -12.28
CA ALA A 39 -5.58 -16.24 -10.86
C ALA A 39 -4.12 -16.23 -10.38
N GLY A 40 -3.76 -15.30 -9.50
CA GLY A 40 -2.37 -15.12 -9.07
C GLY A 40 -1.50 -14.34 -10.07
N TYR A 41 -2.08 -13.82 -11.16
CA TYR A 41 -1.42 -12.79 -11.97
C TYR A 41 -1.03 -11.60 -11.10
N THR A 42 0.22 -11.17 -11.23
CA THR A 42 0.75 -9.96 -10.60
C THR A 42 1.25 -9.00 -11.66
N TYR A 43 0.91 -7.73 -11.53
CA TYR A 43 1.50 -6.65 -12.30
C TYR A 43 2.23 -5.68 -11.37
N HIS A 44 3.45 -5.34 -11.76
CA HIS A 44 4.26 -4.33 -11.09
C HIS A 44 4.22 -3.05 -11.93
N PRO A 45 3.94 -1.90 -11.32
CA PRO A 45 3.74 -0.65 -12.03
C PRO A 45 5.00 -0.17 -12.72
N LYS A 46 4.80 0.61 -13.78
CA LYS A 46 5.86 1.13 -14.64
C LYS A 46 5.66 2.64 -14.82
N PRO A 47 6.74 3.39 -15.12
CA PRO A 47 6.59 4.80 -15.47
C PRO A 47 5.75 4.93 -16.74
N ARG A 48 4.80 5.86 -16.76
CA ARG A 48 4.04 6.16 -17.98
C ARG A 48 4.68 7.34 -18.72
N PRO A 49 5.09 7.20 -20.00
CA PRO A 49 5.79 8.26 -20.72
C PRO A 49 5.03 9.59 -20.81
N GLU A 50 3.69 9.54 -20.82
CA GLU A 50 2.81 10.70 -20.88
C GLU A 50 2.59 11.38 -19.51
N ILE A 51 2.90 10.70 -18.41
CA ILE A 51 2.81 11.24 -17.04
C ILE A 51 4.22 11.52 -16.51
N VAL A 52 4.71 12.70 -16.82
CA VAL A 52 6.10 13.11 -16.52
C VAL A 52 6.26 13.80 -15.15
N SER A 53 5.17 13.96 -14.37
CA SER A 53 5.23 14.59 -13.05
C SER A 53 4.23 13.97 -12.06
N PRO A 54 4.50 14.04 -10.74
CA PRO A 54 3.56 13.58 -9.72
C PRO A 54 2.26 14.40 -9.72
N GLU A 55 2.26 15.66 -10.15
CA GLU A 55 1.05 16.48 -10.31
C GLU A 55 0.17 15.96 -11.45
N ALA A 56 0.79 15.57 -12.57
CA ALA A 56 0.07 14.94 -13.67
C ALA A 56 -0.53 13.59 -13.24
N ALA A 57 0.21 12.78 -12.50
CA ALA A 57 -0.27 11.52 -11.95
C ALA A 57 -1.45 11.72 -10.99
N LYS A 58 -1.38 12.70 -10.08
CA LYS A 58 -2.50 13.03 -9.16
C LYS A 58 -3.74 13.50 -9.90
N LYS A 59 -3.57 14.28 -10.97
CA LYS A 59 -4.68 14.72 -11.82
C LYS A 59 -5.33 13.54 -12.56
N ASP A 60 -4.52 12.59 -13.00
CA ASP A 60 -5.01 11.37 -13.66
C ASP A 60 -5.78 10.47 -12.67
N LEU A 61 -5.24 10.30 -11.45
CA LEU A 61 -5.93 9.64 -10.33
C LEU A 61 -7.28 10.31 -10.01
N ALA A 62 -7.34 11.65 -9.97
CA ALA A 62 -8.59 12.36 -9.74
C ALA A 62 -9.66 12.02 -10.80
N THR A 63 -9.22 11.84 -12.05
CA THR A 63 -10.09 11.44 -13.16
C THR A 63 -10.59 10.00 -12.98
N LEU A 64 -9.72 9.07 -12.58
CA LEU A 64 -10.09 7.68 -12.30
C LEU A 64 -11.08 7.57 -11.13
N LEU A 65 -10.83 8.29 -10.03
CA LEU A 65 -11.63 8.26 -8.80
C LEU A 65 -13.06 8.80 -9.00
N THR A 66 -13.26 9.72 -9.95
CA THR A 66 -14.56 10.32 -10.27
C THR A 66 -15.27 9.65 -11.45
N SER A 67 -14.61 8.72 -12.14
CA SER A 67 -15.19 7.97 -13.25
C SER A 67 -16.24 6.94 -12.79
N SER A 68 -17.04 6.42 -13.71
CA SER A 68 -17.92 5.27 -13.47
C SER A 68 -17.17 3.97 -13.16
N LYS A 69 -15.85 3.94 -13.41
CA LYS A 69 -14.95 2.81 -13.15
C LYS A 69 -14.07 3.05 -11.90
N ASN A 70 -14.53 3.90 -10.99
CA ASN A 70 -13.81 4.20 -9.75
C ASN A 70 -13.51 2.91 -8.94
N PRO A 71 -12.43 2.88 -8.13
CA PRO A 71 -12.10 1.71 -7.34
C PRO A 71 -13.11 1.44 -6.22
N GLY A 72 -13.22 0.17 -5.86
CA GLY A 72 -13.90 -0.30 -4.67
C GLY A 72 -12.90 -0.28 -3.53
N ILE A 73 -13.39 -0.14 -2.31
CA ILE A 73 -12.55 0.13 -1.15
C ILE A 73 -12.75 -0.96 -0.11
N LYS A 74 -11.66 -1.47 0.46
CA LYS A 74 -11.68 -2.19 1.74
C LYS A 74 -10.74 -1.50 2.71
N TYR A 75 -11.27 -1.00 3.81
CA TYR A 75 -10.51 -0.23 4.79
C TYR A 75 -10.09 -1.11 5.96
N TYR A 76 -8.81 -1.07 6.36
CA TYR A 76 -8.26 -1.93 7.42
C TYR A 76 -7.95 -1.18 8.72
N GLY A 77 -8.06 0.15 8.73
CA GLY A 77 -7.70 0.95 9.91
C GLY A 77 -8.65 0.85 11.09
N GLN A 78 -9.78 0.14 10.96
CA GLN A 78 -10.66 -0.21 12.08
C GLN A 78 -10.91 -1.73 12.10
N PRO A 79 -10.17 -2.49 12.93
CA PRO A 79 -10.35 -3.94 13.07
C PRO A 79 -11.80 -4.32 13.42
N GLY A 80 -12.29 -5.40 12.83
CA GLY A 80 -13.65 -5.92 13.07
C GLY A 80 -14.76 -5.26 12.26
N LEU A 81 -14.53 -4.10 11.63
CA LEU A 81 -15.57 -3.38 10.87
C LEU A 81 -16.03 -4.13 9.60
N ASN A 82 -15.16 -4.94 9.01
CA ASN A 82 -15.34 -5.56 7.69
C ASN A 82 -16.14 -6.88 7.74
N THR A 83 -17.29 -6.93 8.41
CA THR A 83 -18.16 -8.12 8.46
C THR A 83 -19.63 -7.77 8.29
N THR A 84 -20.46 -8.70 7.83
CA THR A 84 -21.92 -8.47 7.69
C THR A 84 -22.59 -8.13 9.01
N ALA A 85 -22.10 -8.68 10.13
CA ALA A 85 -22.58 -8.37 11.47
C ALA A 85 -22.40 -6.89 11.86
N ASN A 86 -21.45 -6.20 11.22
CA ASN A 86 -21.12 -4.80 11.47
C ASN A 86 -21.52 -3.87 10.31
N GLU A 87 -22.44 -4.29 9.42
CA GLU A 87 -22.85 -3.48 8.27
C GLU A 87 -23.44 -2.12 8.67
N ASP A 88 -24.26 -2.06 9.72
CA ASP A 88 -24.85 -0.80 10.19
C ASP A 88 -23.80 0.13 10.78
N ALA A 89 -22.80 -0.42 11.49
CA ALA A 89 -21.65 0.33 11.97
C ALA A 89 -20.80 0.86 10.81
N LEU A 90 -20.61 0.04 9.76
CA LEU A 90 -19.90 0.44 8.54
C LEU A 90 -20.65 1.55 7.78
N LYS A 91 -21.98 1.46 7.64
CA LYS A 91 -22.84 2.52 7.09
C LYS A 91 -22.74 3.82 7.89
N ALA A 92 -22.78 3.74 9.22
CA ALA A 92 -22.61 4.90 10.09
C ALA A 92 -21.19 5.49 9.99
N PHE A 93 -20.18 4.65 9.83
CA PHE A 93 -18.79 5.07 9.69
C PHE A 93 -18.56 5.92 8.43
N ILE A 94 -19.21 5.58 7.32
CA ILE A 94 -19.15 6.30 6.03
C ILE A 94 -20.36 7.21 5.78
N GLN A 95 -21.12 7.54 6.84
CA GLN A 95 -22.26 8.44 6.74
C GLN A 95 -21.83 9.81 6.19
N GLY A 96 -22.66 10.38 5.33
CA GLY A 96 -22.38 11.66 4.66
C GLY A 96 -21.84 11.49 3.24
N LYS A 97 -21.59 10.27 2.77
CA LYS A 97 -21.41 10.00 1.35
C LYS A 97 -22.69 10.24 0.56
N SER A 98 -22.56 10.94 -0.56
CA SER A 98 -23.63 11.14 -1.53
C SER A 98 -23.75 9.94 -2.47
N GLY A 99 -24.97 9.50 -2.74
CA GLY A 99 -25.27 8.42 -3.69
C GLY A 99 -25.40 7.04 -3.07
N PRO A 100 -25.71 6.01 -3.88
CA PRO A 100 -25.87 4.65 -3.40
C PRO A 100 -24.53 4.08 -2.94
N ILE A 101 -24.57 3.40 -1.79
CA ILE A 101 -23.44 2.64 -1.26
C ILE A 101 -23.79 1.16 -1.38
N THR A 102 -22.88 0.40 -1.96
CA THR A 102 -23.04 -1.05 -2.10
C THR A 102 -21.90 -1.75 -1.37
N PHE A 103 -22.24 -2.84 -0.67
CA PHE A 103 -21.30 -3.69 0.05
C PHE A 103 -21.29 -5.07 -0.59
N TRP A 104 -20.09 -5.65 -0.75
CA TRP A 104 -19.92 -7.00 -1.24
C TRP A 104 -19.18 -7.81 -0.18
N TYR A 105 -19.73 -8.97 0.18
CA TYR A 105 -19.16 -9.87 1.19
C TYR A 105 -18.85 -11.24 0.58
N ASN A 106 -17.87 -11.95 1.14
CA ASN A 106 -17.58 -13.34 0.78
C ASN A 106 -18.49 -14.34 1.55
N ALA A 107 -18.30 -15.64 1.32
CA ALA A 107 -19.10 -16.70 1.96
C ALA A 107 -18.88 -16.82 3.47
N GLN A 108 -17.82 -16.21 3.97
CA GLN A 108 -17.45 -16.12 5.37
C GLN A 108 -17.99 -14.84 6.03
N ASN A 109 -18.87 -14.10 5.35
CA ASN A 109 -19.43 -12.83 5.81
C ASN A 109 -18.41 -11.70 5.99
N GLU A 110 -17.23 -11.80 5.38
CA GLU A 110 -16.22 -10.75 5.41
C GLU A 110 -16.39 -9.81 4.22
N LEU A 111 -16.24 -8.51 4.45
CA LEU A 111 -16.34 -7.51 3.40
C LEU A 111 -15.19 -7.70 2.40
N LEU A 112 -15.53 -7.84 1.11
CA LEU A 112 -14.57 -7.82 0.01
C LEU A 112 -14.24 -6.39 -0.37
N PHE A 113 -15.26 -5.57 -0.59
CA PHE A 113 -15.14 -4.14 -0.81
C PHE A 113 -16.50 -3.45 -0.64
N MET A 114 -16.44 -2.13 -0.47
CA MET A 114 -17.55 -1.21 -0.60
C MET A 114 -17.31 -0.32 -1.83
N ALA A 115 -18.38 0.08 -2.50
CA ALA A 115 -18.31 1.02 -3.61
C ALA A 115 -19.34 2.13 -3.40
N PHE A 116 -18.85 3.35 -3.62
CA PHE A 116 -19.59 4.60 -3.55
C PHE A 116 -18.83 5.64 -4.38
N SER A 117 -19.49 6.75 -4.70
CA SER A 117 -18.86 7.85 -5.43
C SER A 117 -18.32 8.92 -4.48
N GLY A 118 -17.54 9.87 -5.02
CA GLY A 118 -17.07 11.04 -4.27
C GLY A 118 -15.77 10.80 -3.50
N SER A 119 -14.87 9.97 -4.03
CA SER A 119 -13.45 9.98 -3.64
C SER A 119 -12.73 11.08 -4.41
N SER A 120 -11.74 11.72 -3.79
CA SER A 120 -10.95 12.79 -4.40
C SER A 120 -9.46 12.54 -4.24
N ALA A 121 -8.67 12.98 -5.23
CA ALA A 121 -7.22 13.09 -5.09
C ALA A 121 -6.89 14.54 -4.72
N LEU A 122 -6.30 14.73 -3.55
CA LEU A 122 -5.77 15.99 -3.05
C LEU A 122 -4.25 16.01 -3.24
N ASP A 123 -3.59 17.10 -2.85
CA ASP A 123 -2.15 17.27 -3.04
C ASP A 123 -1.31 16.25 -2.26
N ASP A 124 -1.77 15.82 -1.09
CA ASP A 124 -1.03 14.96 -0.17
C ASP A 124 -1.67 13.58 0.07
N ARG A 125 -2.89 13.36 -0.42
CA ARG A 125 -3.66 12.14 -0.14
C ARG A 125 -4.72 11.84 -1.19
N ILE A 126 -5.18 10.59 -1.20
CA ILE A 126 -6.51 10.23 -1.71
C ILE A 126 -7.47 10.28 -0.53
N GLU A 127 -8.46 11.16 -0.61
CA GLU A 127 -9.57 11.21 0.33
C GLU A 127 -10.70 10.33 -0.20
N VAL A 128 -10.77 9.11 0.30
CA VAL A 128 -11.87 8.20 -0.01
C VAL A 128 -13.13 8.62 0.77
N HIS A 129 -12.97 9.05 2.02
CA HIS A 129 -14.01 9.61 2.91
C HIS A 129 -13.30 10.47 3.97
N PRO A 130 -13.92 11.46 4.61
CA PRO A 130 -13.27 12.23 5.68
C PRO A 130 -12.68 11.39 6.83
N ARG A 131 -13.13 10.14 6.98
CA ARG A 131 -12.59 9.15 7.94
C ARG A 131 -11.73 8.04 7.30
N ILE A 132 -11.59 8.02 5.98
CA ILE A 132 -10.78 7.05 5.22
C ILE A 132 -9.83 7.83 4.32
N LEU A 133 -8.63 8.06 4.83
CA LEU A 133 -7.58 8.83 4.17
C LEU A 133 -6.43 7.89 3.80
N PHE A 134 -5.92 8.04 2.58
CA PHE A 134 -4.72 7.35 2.13
C PHE A 134 -3.67 8.38 1.74
N PHE A 135 -2.67 8.59 2.59
CA PHE A 135 -1.65 9.63 2.36
C PHE A 135 -0.59 9.12 1.39
N TYR A 136 -0.16 9.95 0.44
CA TYR A 136 0.88 9.53 -0.50
C TYR A 136 2.21 9.24 0.20
N ALA A 137 2.46 9.85 1.37
CA ALA A 137 3.63 9.55 2.19
C ALA A 137 3.71 8.07 2.60
N ASP A 138 2.57 7.38 2.74
CA ASP A 138 2.51 5.96 3.07
C ASP A 138 3.07 5.07 1.95
N LEU A 139 3.18 5.59 0.72
CA LEU A 139 3.73 4.84 -0.42
C LEU A 139 5.21 4.51 -0.26
N LEU A 140 6.01 5.32 0.45
CA LEU A 140 7.46 5.11 0.54
C LEU A 140 7.85 3.72 1.09
N ASP A 141 6.99 3.13 1.90
CA ASP A 141 7.25 1.85 2.57
C ASP A 141 6.47 0.66 2.00
N GLN A 142 5.60 0.88 1.02
CA GLN A 142 4.61 -0.10 0.58
C GLN A 142 4.85 -0.57 -0.85
N PRO A 143 4.75 -1.89 -1.12
CA PRO A 143 4.75 -2.39 -2.48
C PRO A 143 3.47 -1.94 -3.19
N ILE A 144 3.60 -1.53 -4.45
CA ILE A 144 2.45 -1.29 -5.32
C ILE A 144 2.41 -2.47 -6.30
N VAL A 145 1.45 -3.37 -6.10
CA VAL A 145 1.26 -4.55 -6.95
C VAL A 145 -0.22 -4.68 -7.25
N VAL A 146 -0.55 -4.88 -8.52
CA VAL A 146 -1.89 -5.27 -8.93
C VAL A 146 -1.94 -6.79 -8.96
N GLU A 147 -2.87 -7.37 -8.23
CA GLU A 147 -3.06 -8.82 -8.14
C GLU A 147 -4.46 -9.21 -8.61
N LYS A 148 -4.56 -10.31 -9.36
CA LYS A 148 -5.86 -10.92 -9.65
C LYS A 148 -6.25 -11.88 -8.53
N THR A 149 -7.28 -11.51 -7.79
CA THR A 149 -7.81 -12.26 -6.65
C THR A 149 -8.78 -13.36 -7.09
N THR A 150 -8.91 -14.40 -6.25
CA THR A 150 -9.94 -15.43 -6.33
C THR A 150 -11.06 -15.20 -5.32
N GLU A 151 -11.10 -14.02 -4.71
CA GLU A 151 -12.10 -13.64 -3.71
C GLU A 151 -13.40 -13.22 -4.43
N TRP A 152 -14.41 -14.09 -4.38
CA TRP A 152 -15.70 -13.85 -5.02
C TRP A 152 -16.78 -13.53 -3.98
N PRO A 153 -17.70 -12.61 -4.28
CA PRO A 153 -18.83 -12.35 -3.39
C PRO A 153 -19.63 -13.63 -3.15
N ALA A 154 -20.05 -13.86 -1.91
CA ALA A 154 -21.09 -14.83 -1.66
C ALA A 154 -22.43 -14.30 -2.14
N TRP A 155 -23.14 -15.18 -2.84
CA TRP A 155 -24.41 -14.92 -3.46
C TRP A 155 -25.45 -14.40 -2.45
N GLY A 156 -26.03 -13.21 -2.72
CA GLY A 156 -26.91 -12.52 -1.76
C GLY A 156 -27.88 -11.46 -2.32
N ARG A 157 -28.26 -11.55 -3.60
CA ARG A 157 -29.54 -11.15 -4.24
C ARG A 157 -29.32 -11.23 -5.75
N HIS A 158 -29.56 -12.41 -6.32
CA HIS A 158 -29.61 -12.56 -7.76
C HIS A 158 -30.81 -11.79 -8.33
N VAL A 159 -30.57 -10.93 -9.31
CA VAL A 159 -31.50 -10.85 -10.45
C VAL A 159 -31.06 -11.97 -11.38
N VAL A 160 -31.75 -13.10 -11.32
CA VAL A 160 -31.50 -14.24 -12.21
C VAL A 160 -31.57 -13.76 -13.66
N GLY A 161 -30.54 -14.06 -14.47
CA GLY A 161 -30.53 -13.78 -15.92
C GLY A 161 -29.77 -12.54 -16.38
N LYS A 162 -28.94 -11.87 -15.55
CA LYS A 162 -28.03 -10.80 -16.00
C LYS A 162 -26.56 -11.23 -15.94
N SER A 163 -25.76 -10.75 -16.91
CA SER A 163 -24.31 -10.95 -17.00
C SER A 163 -23.61 -10.56 -15.69
N LEU A 164 -22.55 -11.30 -15.33
CA LEU A 164 -21.67 -11.02 -14.18
C LEU A 164 -20.69 -9.86 -14.44
N GLU A 165 -20.61 -9.38 -15.69
CA GLU A 165 -19.84 -8.17 -16.04
C GLU A 165 -20.33 -6.97 -15.25
N GLY A 166 -19.42 -6.27 -14.56
CA GLY A 166 -19.75 -5.08 -13.76
C GLY A 166 -19.86 -5.31 -12.26
N LEU A 167 -20.09 -6.54 -11.81
CA LEU A 167 -20.37 -6.87 -10.40
C LEU A 167 -19.15 -7.39 -9.63
N VAL A 168 -18.11 -7.80 -10.35
CA VAL A 168 -16.89 -8.39 -9.79
C VAL A 168 -15.73 -7.44 -10.03
N ARG A 169 -14.92 -7.23 -8.99
CA ARG A 169 -13.69 -6.42 -9.04
C ARG A 169 -12.48 -7.29 -8.73
N PRO A 170 -12.02 -8.11 -9.69
CA PRO A 170 -11.04 -9.16 -9.41
C PRO A 170 -9.61 -8.62 -9.24
N TYR A 171 -9.34 -7.39 -9.67
CA TYR A 171 -8.01 -6.78 -9.59
C TYR A 171 -7.87 -5.95 -8.32
N LYS A 172 -6.88 -6.24 -7.49
CA LYS A 172 -6.67 -5.61 -6.17
C LYS A 172 -5.28 -5.00 -6.09
N ILE A 173 -5.20 -3.81 -5.50
CA ILE A 173 -3.97 -3.21 -4.99
C ILE A 173 -4.13 -3.14 -3.48
N HIS A 174 -3.30 -3.88 -2.75
CA HIS A 174 -3.41 -4.03 -1.30
C HIS A 174 -2.29 -3.28 -0.58
N PHE A 175 -2.65 -2.37 0.33
CA PHE A 175 -1.74 -1.72 1.27
C PHE A 175 -1.99 -2.27 2.68
N PRO A 176 -1.15 -3.20 3.19
CA PRO A 176 -1.33 -3.87 4.47
C PRO A 176 -1.63 -2.91 5.63
N GLY A 177 -2.68 -3.20 6.39
CA GLY A 177 -3.12 -2.40 7.54
C GLY A 177 -3.77 -1.05 7.20
N LEU A 178 -3.76 -0.62 5.93
CA LEU A 178 -4.29 0.66 5.48
C LEU A 178 -5.60 0.48 4.70
N ILE A 179 -5.48 0.07 3.44
CA ILE A 179 -6.59 0.08 2.48
C ILE A 179 -6.29 -0.86 1.30
N SER A 180 -7.34 -1.44 0.71
CA SER A 180 -7.27 -2.04 -0.61
C SER A 180 -8.12 -1.25 -1.59
N PHE A 181 -7.59 -1.03 -2.79
CA PHE A 181 -8.33 -0.55 -3.95
C PHE A 181 -8.61 -1.75 -4.86
N VAL A 182 -9.88 -1.97 -5.24
CA VAL A 182 -10.29 -3.06 -6.13
C VAL A 182 -10.96 -2.55 -7.39
N PHE A 183 -10.65 -3.17 -8.52
CA PHE A 183 -11.04 -2.71 -9.85
C PHE A 183 -11.70 -3.84 -10.62
N GLN A 184 -12.67 -3.46 -11.45
CA GLN A 184 -13.33 -4.35 -12.38
C GLN A 184 -12.38 -4.76 -13.52
N ASP A 185 -11.67 -3.78 -14.06
CA ASP A 185 -10.90 -3.92 -15.28
C ASP A 185 -9.40 -3.79 -14.99
N LEU A 186 -8.58 -4.65 -15.61
CA LEU A 186 -7.13 -4.62 -15.43
C LEU A 186 -6.49 -3.29 -15.88
N PRO A 187 -6.84 -2.71 -17.05
CA PRO A 187 -6.21 -1.47 -17.50
C PRO A 187 -6.35 -0.32 -16.50
N GLU A 188 -7.51 -0.21 -15.85
CA GLU A 188 -7.78 0.80 -14.82
C GLU A 188 -6.98 0.55 -13.54
N ALA A 189 -6.83 -0.72 -13.14
CA ALA A 189 -5.97 -1.11 -12.03
C ALA A 189 -4.49 -0.79 -12.32
N GLN A 190 -4.02 -1.10 -13.52
CA GLN A 190 -2.64 -0.81 -13.98
C GLN A 190 -2.40 0.70 -14.01
N ARG A 191 -3.32 1.45 -14.64
CA ARG A 191 -3.24 2.91 -14.74
C ARG A 191 -3.17 3.57 -13.36
N PHE A 192 -4.03 3.13 -12.43
CA PHE A 192 -4.02 3.61 -11.05
C PHE A 192 -2.71 3.26 -10.31
N ALA A 193 -2.22 2.02 -10.48
CA ALA A 193 -0.95 1.59 -9.89
C ALA A 193 0.24 2.38 -10.45
N ASP A 194 0.26 2.64 -11.75
CA ASP A 194 1.31 3.39 -12.43
C ASP A 194 1.31 4.86 -11.96
N ASP A 195 0.16 5.49 -11.76
CA ASP A 195 0.08 6.86 -11.20
C ASP A 195 0.62 6.91 -9.76
N LEU A 196 0.21 5.97 -8.91
CA LEU A 196 0.76 5.86 -7.55
C LEU A 196 2.28 5.62 -7.59
N PHE A 197 2.78 4.87 -8.56
CA PHE A 197 4.20 4.61 -8.72
C PHE A 197 4.98 5.86 -9.13
N VAL A 198 4.47 6.69 -10.04
CA VAL A 198 5.08 7.99 -10.37
C VAL A 198 5.16 8.89 -9.12
N ILE A 199 4.10 8.92 -8.31
CA ILE A 199 4.09 9.67 -7.04
C ILE A 199 5.12 9.09 -6.06
N GLN A 200 5.16 7.78 -5.90
CA GLN A 200 6.13 7.08 -5.04
C GLN A 200 7.58 7.39 -5.47
N GLN A 201 7.89 7.33 -6.76
CA GLN A 201 9.21 7.66 -7.29
C GLN A 201 9.61 9.12 -6.99
N ALA A 202 8.69 10.07 -7.16
CA ALA A 202 8.96 11.46 -6.85
C ALA A 202 9.22 11.68 -5.34
N LEU A 203 8.46 10.99 -4.48
CA LEU A 203 8.67 11.01 -3.03
C LEU A 203 10.04 10.39 -2.66
N GLN A 204 10.38 9.25 -3.27
CA GLN A 204 11.66 8.57 -3.05
C GLN A 204 12.82 9.46 -3.48
N LYS A 205 12.73 10.06 -4.68
CA LYS A 205 13.75 11.01 -5.17
C LYS A 205 13.95 12.16 -4.21
N LYS A 206 12.87 12.82 -3.74
CA LYS A 206 12.97 13.91 -2.77
C LYS A 206 13.53 13.44 -1.42
N HIS A 207 13.22 12.22 -1.00
CA HIS A 207 13.80 11.62 0.19
C HIS A 207 15.32 11.42 0.03
N ASP A 208 15.75 10.86 -1.10
CA ASP A 208 17.14 10.56 -1.39
C ASP A 208 17.98 11.84 -1.58
N GLU A 209 17.42 12.87 -2.22
CA GLU A 209 18.05 14.20 -2.32
C GLU A 209 18.28 14.83 -0.94
N ARG A 210 17.30 14.76 -0.04
CA ARG A 210 17.45 15.25 1.34
C ARG A 210 18.51 14.46 2.11
N LEU A 211 18.53 13.14 1.95
CA LEU A 211 19.53 12.28 2.57
C LEU A 211 20.94 12.59 2.04
N ALA A 212 21.09 12.75 0.72
CA ALA A 212 22.35 13.11 0.09
C ALA A 212 22.86 14.49 0.56
N LEU A 213 21.97 15.48 0.65
CA LEU A 213 22.31 16.80 1.19
C LEU A 213 22.79 16.70 2.64
N PHE A 214 22.12 15.91 3.47
CA PHE A 214 22.54 15.68 4.85
C PHE A 214 23.89 14.97 4.92
N GLN A 215 24.11 13.93 4.12
CA GLN A 215 25.39 13.21 4.05
C GLN A 215 26.54 14.14 3.64
N ALA A 216 26.31 15.03 2.67
CA ALA A 216 27.30 16.02 2.26
C ALA A 216 27.65 16.99 3.40
N LYS A 217 26.63 17.52 4.10
CA LYS A 217 26.83 18.36 5.30
C LYS A 217 27.58 17.61 6.40
N ALA A 218 27.24 16.35 6.65
CA ALA A 218 27.89 15.52 7.65
C ALA A 218 29.36 15.24 7.31
N ALA A 219 29.67 14.97 6.04
CA ALA A 219 31.05 14.80 5.57
C ALA A 219 31.86 16.09 5.75
N GLN A 220 31.29 17.24 5.38
CA GLN A 220 31.91 18.55 5.59
C GLN A 220 32.18 18.79 7.08
N TYR A 221 31.17 18.61 7.93
CA TYR A 221 31.27 18.75 9.39
C TYR A 221 32.39 17.87 9.96
N ARG A 222 32.47 16.59 9.58
CA ARG A 222 33.53 15.67 10.02
C ARG A 222 34.92 16.13 9.60
N GLY A 223 35.08 16.68 8.40
CA GLY A 223 36.34 17.20 7.89
C GLY A 223 36.85 18.49 8.56
N MET A 224 36.01 19.20 9.32
CA MET A 224 36.42 20.43 10.00
C MET A 224 37.40 20.14 11.15
N LYS A 225 38.52 20.89 11.19
CA LYS A 225 39.50 20.85 12.31
C LYS A 225 38.91 21.37 13.62
N VAL A 226 38.09 22.42 13.52
CA VAL A 226 37.36 23.02 14.64
C VAL A 226 35.88 22.91 14.33
N LYS A 227 35.11 22.25 15.19
CA LYS A 227 33.67 22.10 14.99
C LYS A 227 32.96 23.43 15.24
N PRO A 228 31.92 23.77 14.45
CA PRO A 228 31.12 24.96 14.71
C PRO A 228 30.50 24.86 16.10
N PRO A 229 30.55 25.93 16.90
CA PRO A 229 29.89 25.93 18.20
C PRO A 229 28.37 25.94 18.03
N VAL A 230 27.66 25.35 18.99
CA VAL A 230 26.21 25.50 19.12
C VAL A 230 25.88 26.98 19.38
N SER A 231 25.04 27.58 18.53
CA SER A 231 24.59 28.96 18.69
C SER A 231 23.66 29.10 19.91
N GLU A 232 23.50 30.32 20.45
CA GLU A 232 22.59 30.53 21.59
C GLU A 232 21.12 30.25 21.24
N GLU A 233 20.72 30.52 20.00
CA GLU A 233 19.38 30.17 19.50
C GLU A 233 19.19 28.64 19.49
N GLN A 234 20.16 27.90 18.98
CA GLN A 234 20.11 26.44 18.97
C GLN A 234 20.17 25.88 20.40
N ARG A 235 21.01 26.45 21.27
CA ARG A 235 21.15 26.09 22.69
C ARG A 235 19.82 26.22 23.42
N LYS A 236 19.06 27.29 23.18
CA LYS A 236 17.72 27.48 23.75
C LYS A 236 16.82 26.28 23.46
N TYR A 237 16.74 25.84 22.20
CA TYR A 237 15.92 24.68 21.83
C TYR A 237 16.43 23.38 22.46
N ILE A 238 17.75 23.16 22.48
CA ILE A 238 18.35 21.99 23.14
C ILE A 238 17.96 21.91 24.62
N VAL A 239 18.08 23.03 25.35
CA VAL A 239 17.72 23.08 26.78
C VAL A 239 16.23 22.81 26.99
N GLN A 240 15.37 23.38 26.16
CA GLN A 240 13.92 23.15 26.23
C GLN A 240 13.55 21.70 25.92
N ALA A 241 14.13 21.09 24.90
CA ALA A 241 13.90 19.68 24.56
C ALA A 241 14.35 18.74 25.68
N ASN A 242 15.52 19.00 26.29
CA ASN A 242 16.01 18.24 27.44
C ASN A 242 15.03 18.33 28.64
N ALA A 243 14.47 19.51 28.91
CA ALA A 243 13.50 19.70 29.98
C ALA A 243 12.19 18.94 29.72
N LEU A 244 11.70 18.92 28.48
CA LEU A 244 10.51 18.14 28.09
C LEU A 244 10.76 16.64 28.23
N ASN A 245 11.94 16.15 27.84
CA ASN A 245 12.33 14.76 28.04
C ASN A 245 12.32 14.38 29.54
N GLN A 246 12.85 15.24 30.42
CA GLN A 246 12.79 15.03 31.87
C GLN A 246 11.36 14.93 32.40
N GLN A 247 10.43 15.69 31.80
CA GLN A 247 8.99 15.62 32.08
C GLN A 247 8.30 14.43 31.40
N ARG A 248 9.04 13.59 30.67
CA ARG A 248 8.55 12.46 29.87
C ARG A 248 7.61 12.87 28.73
N ASP A 249 7.62 14.13 28.34
CA ASP A 249 6.99 14.60 27.10
C ASP A 249 7.92 14.33 25.93
N TYR A 250 7.95 13.08 25.47
CA TYR A 250 8.85 12.63 24.42
C TYR A 250 8.50 13.22 23.05
N ALA A 251 7.21 13.37 22.76
CA ALA A 251 6.75 13.98 21.51
C ALA A 251 7.14 15.46 21.45
N GLY A 252 6.84 16.22 22.51
CA GLY A 252 7.24 17.62 22.61
C GLY A 252 8.75 17.80 22.56
N ALA A 253 9.53 16.91 23.21
CA ALA A 253 10.99 16.94 23.14
C ALA A 253 11.50 16.75 21.69
N ILE A 254 10.97 15.79 20.94
CA ILE A 254 11.31 15.56 19.53
C ILE A 254 10.98 16.80 18.67
N ASP A 255 9.82 17.41 18.88
CA ASP A 255 9.41 18.63 18.15
C ASP A 255 10.36 19.80 18.42
N VAL A 256 10.78 19.97 19.67
CA VAL A 256 11.72 21.04 20.05
C VAL A 256 13.14 20.75 19.57
N TYR A 257 13.62 19.49 19.61
CA TYR A 257 14.90 19.15 18.97
C TYR A 257 14.88 19.41 17.47
N SER A 258 13.75 19.19 16.79
CA SER A 258 13.61 19.50 15.37
C SER A 258 13.88 20.97 15.08
N LYS A 259 13.39 21.88 15.94
CA LYS A 259 13.72 23.32 15.84
C LYS A 259 15.21 23.61 16.04
N ALA A 260 15.90 22.85 16.88
CA ALA A 260 17.36 22.99 17.02
C ALA A 260 18.11 22.57 15.73
N MET A 261 17.62 21.55 15.03
CA MET A 261 18.19 21.07 13.77
C MET A 261 17.85 22.00 12.59
N ASP A 262 16.76 22.75 12.66
CA ASP A 262 16.40 23.77 11.68
C ASP A 262 17.38 24.95 11.71
N VAL A 263 17.95 25.28 12.88
CA VAL A 263 18.99 26.32 13.03
C VAL A 263 20.30 25.85 12.41
N ASP A 264 20.79 24.68 12.83
CA ASP A 264 21.97 24.04 12.25
C ASP A 264 21.83 22.51 12.38
N PRO A 265 21.85 21.75 11.27
CA PRO A 265 21.60 20.32 11.29
C PRO A 265 22.85 19.48 11.66
N VAL A 266 24.02 20.06 11.93
CA VAL A 266 25.25 19.29 12.15
C VAL A 266 26.04 19.70 13.39
N SER A 267 25.89 20.94 13.88
CA SER A 267 26.62 21.48 15.04
C SER A 267 26.33 20.79 16.37
N TYR A 268 25.22 20.06 16.48
CA TYR A 268 24.84 19.29 17.68
C TYR A 268 24.38 17.87 17.33
N PRO A 269 25.31 16.93 17.03
CA PRO A 269 24.97 15.55 16.68
C PRO A 269 24.10 14.83 17.72
N GLU A 270 24.27 15.15 19.00
CA GLU A 270 23.54 14.52 20.11
C GLU A 270 22.02 14.74 20.04
N ALA A 271 21.53 15.75 19.32
CA ALA A 271 20.09 15.88 19.03
C ALA A 271 19.56 14.62 18.34
N TYR A 272 20.26 14.13 17.30
CA TYR A 272 19.86 12.93 16.58
C TYR A 272 19.88 11.68 17.46
N PHE A 273 20.92 11.54 18.30
CA PHE A 273 20.99 10.45 19.26
C PHE A 273 19.81 10.46 20.24
N ASN A 274 19.52 11.63 20.83
CA ASN A 274 18.41 11.78 21.77
C ASN A 274 17.06 11.54 21.10
N MET A 275 16.81 12.11 19.91
CA MET A 275 15.58 11.87 19.16
C MET A 275 15.40 10.40 18.78
N ALA A 276 16.48 9.68 18.50
CA ALA A 276 16.42 8.25 18.25
C ALA A 276 15.94 7.47 19.48
N LEU A 277 16.52 7.75 20.65
CA LEU A 277 16.12 7.11 21.91
C LEU A 277 14.69 7.46 22.30
N LEU A 278 14.29 8.72 22.18
CA LEU A 278 12.92 9.18 22.44
C LEU A 278 11.91 8.52 21.51
N SER A 279 12.23 8.41 20.22
CA SER A 279 11.39 7.71 19.25
C SER A 279 11.23 6.24 19.61
N ALA A 280 12.30 5.58 20.04
CA ALA A 280 12.24 4.19 20.49
C ALA A 280 11.43 4.00 21.79
N GLN A 281 11.49 4.95 22.73
CA GLN A 281 10.65 4.94 23.94
C GLN A 281 9.16 5.02 23.59
N MET A 282 8.82 5.71 22.50
CA MET A 282 7.47 5.76 21.94
C MET A 282 7.13 4.56 21.04
N GLN A 283 7.98 3.53 20.97
CA GLN A 283 7.88 2.39 20.05
C GLN A 283 7.83 2.77 18.56
N ARG A 284 8.31 3.98 18.22
CA ARG A 284 8.45 4.47 16.84
C ARG A 284 9.83 4.06 16.29
N PHE A 285 10.00 2.76 16.04
CA PHE A 285 11.29 2.19 15.65
C PHE A 285 11.82 2.70 14.30
N LYS A 286 10.95 2.93 13.31
CA LYS A 286 11.36 3.50 12.01
C LYS A 286 12.02 4.88 12.15
N PRO A 287 11.39 5.89 12.79
CA PRO A 287 12.06 7.15 13.12
C PRO A 287 13.32 6.97 13.97
N ALA A 288 13.31 6.07 14.96
CA ALA A 288 14.47 5.83 15.82
C ALA A 288 15.71 5.41 15.01
N ILE A 289 15.53 4.45 14.09
CA ILE A 289 16.58 4.00 13.17
C ILE A 289 17.07 5.15 12.29
N ALA A 290 16.17 5.96 11.73
CA ALA A 290 16.54 7.07 10.86
C ALA A 290 17.41 8.10 11.60
N TYR A 291 17.00 8.54 12.79
CA TYR A 291 17.76 9.49 13.59
C TYR A 291 19.10 8.90 14.06
N MET A 292 19.16 7.64 14.47
CA MET A 292 20.43 7.03 14.88
C MET A 292 21.40 6.91 13.70
N LYS A 293 20.91 6.60 12.49
CA LYS A 293 21.74 6.64 11.27
C LYS A 293 22.29 8.04 11.01
N GLN A 294 21.50 9.10 11.21
CA GLN A 294 21.96 10.48 11.08
C GLN A 294 23.03 10.84 12.13
N TYR A 295 22.85 10.41 13.38
CA TYR A 295 23.86 10.56 14.43
C TYR A 295 25.18 9.89 14.05
N LEU A 296 25.15 8.63 13.62
CA LEU A 296 26.35 7.88 13.23
C LEU A 296 27.03 8.45 11.97
N LEU A 297 26.29 9.12 11.08
CA LEU A 297 26.87 9.86 9.96
C LEU A 297 27.69 11.08 10.42
N LEU A 298 27.27 11.73 11.52
CA LEU A 298 27.94 12.90 12.07
C LEU A 298 29.09 12.54 13.02
N ALA A 299 28.92 11.50 13.82
CA ALA A 299 29.83 11.11 14.90
C ALA A 299 30.17 9.60 14.85
N PRO A 300 30.78 9.10 13.76
CA PRO A 300 31.07 7.66 13.60
C PRO A 300 32.10 7.12 14.60
N ASP A 301 32.96 7.99 15.14
CA ASP A 301 34.04 7.63 16.08
C ASP A 301 33.69 7.98 17.54
N ALA A 302 32.42 8.32 17.82
CA ALA A 302 31.97 8.56 19.19
C ALA A 302 32.05 7.28 20.03
N LYS A 303 32.28 7.40 21.34
CA LYS A 303 32.47 6.25 22.24
C LYS A 303 31.27 5.29 22.24
N ASP A 304 30.09 5.84 22.05
CA ASP A 304 28.78 5.20 21.99
C ASP A 304 28.34 4.84 20.56
N ALA A 305 29.14 5.12 19.52
CA ALA A 305 28.79 4.83 18.13
C ALA A 305 28.49 3.33 17.91
N ARG A 306 29.26 2.43 18.51
CA ARG A 306 28.99 0.98 18.45
C ARG A 306 27.65 0.63 19.08
N GLY A 307 27.34 1.21 20.25
CA GLY A 307 26.06 1.04 20.92
C GLY A 307 24.89 1.59 20.10
N GLY A 308 25.08 2.71 19.40
CA GLY A 308 24.12 3.25 18.45
C GLY A 308 23.83 2.29 17.29
N GLN A 309 24.86 1.65 16.74
CA GLN A 309 24.68 0.65 15.69
C GLN A 309 23.95 -0.60 16.20
N ASP A 310 24.28 -1.07 17.40
CA ASP A 310 23.61 -2.23 17.99
C ASP A 310 22.12 -1.92 18.26
N LYS A 311 21.78 -0.69 18.67
CA LYS A 311 20.38 -0.22 18.80
C LYS A 311 19.63 -0.25 17.47
N ILE A 312 20.29 0.09 16.36
CA ILE A 312 19.67 -0.04 15.03
C ILE A 312 19.25 -1.49 14.77
N TYR A 313 20.12 -2.47 15.03
CA TYR A 313 19.78 -3.89 14.82
C TYR A 313 18.63 -4.37 15.72
N GLU A 314 18.63 -3.94 16.99
CA GLU A 314 17.52 -4.21 17.91
C GLU A 314 16.19 -3.65 17.36
N TRP A 315 16.19 -2.39 16.93
CA TRP A 315 14.99 -1.73 16.42
C TRP A 315 14.55 -2.26 15.06
N GLU A 316 15.46 -2.72 14.21
CA GLU A 316 15.13 -3.39 12.95
C GLU A 316 14.36 -4.69 13.20
N LEU A 317 14.71 -5.44 14.25
CA LEU A 317 13.97 -6.63 14.69
C LEU A 317 12.58 -6.28 15.25
N MET A 318 12.45 -5.17 15.98
CA MET A 318 11.20 -4.73 16.62
C MET A 318 10.26 -3.96 15.68
N ALA A 319 10.77 -3.41 14.58
CA ALA A 319 9.96 -2.71 13.60
C ALA A 319 8.93 -3.69 12.98
N PRO A 320 7.69 -3.23 12.70
CA PRO A 320 6.70 -4.06 12.03
C PRO A 320 7.28 -4.61 10.73
N LYS A 321 7.25 -5.94 10.56
CA LYS A 321 7.66 -6.58 9.31
C LYS A 321 6.72 -6.11 8.18
N LYS A 322 7.31 -5.77 7.04
CA LYS A 322 6.60 -5.41 5.81
C LYS A 322 5.69 -6.55 5.35
#